data_AF-A0A2A7X0N3-F1
#
_entry.id   AF-A0A2A7X0N3-F1
#
_cell.length_a   1.000
_cell.length_b   1.000
_cell.length_c   1.000
_cell.angle_alpha   90.00
_cell.angle_beta   90.00
_cell.angle_gamma   90.00
#
_symmetry.space_group_name_H-M   'P 1'
#
loop_
_entity.id
_entity.type
_entity.pdbx_description
1 polymer ?
#
loop_
_entity_poly.entity_id
_entity_poly.type
_entity_poly.pdbx_seq_one_letter_code
_entity_poly.pdbx_strand_id
1 'polypeptide(L)' 'MSKRKWTTAEIDEYRKKNGAFFYFNKEDSNFLIPKAFGIGWTVNWANPISWILIIVVIGIIFFRNH' A
#
# COMPACT_ATOMS: atom_id res chain seq x y z
N MET A 1 8.05 18.26 -3.08
CA MET A 1 8.95 17.51 -2.17
C MET A 1 9.18 16.13 -2.74
N SER A 2 10.41 15.61 -2.73
CA SER A 2 10.67 14.21 -3.09
C SER A 2 9.96 13.32 -2.07
N LYS A 3 9.15 12.36 -2.54
CA LYS A 3 8.41 11.46 -1.64
C LYS A 3 9.39 10.53 -0.94
N ARG A 4 9.50 10.63 0.39
CA ARG A 4 10.36 9.74 1.18
C ARG A 4 9.59 8.55 1.72
N LYS A 5 10.31 7.49 2.09
CA LYS A 5 9.73 6.36 2.81
C LYS A 5 9.46 6.76 4.24
N TRP A 6 8.25 6.51 4.71
CA TRP A 6 7.87 6.71 6.09
C TRP A 6 8.30 5.51 6.94
N THR A 7 8.60 5.76 8.21
CA THR A 7 8.89 4.72 9.20
C THR A 7 7.59 4.07 9.68
N THR A 8 7.69 2.91 10.32
CA THR A 8 6.52 2.23 10.91
C THR A 8 5.80 3.11 11.94
N ALA A 9 6.56 3.89 12.74
CA ALA A 9 5.96 4.80 13.71
C ALA A 9 5.11 5.89 13.04
N GLU A 10 5.59 6.48 11.94
CA GLU A 10 4.88 7.50 11.18
C GLU A 10 3.64 6.92 10.47
N ILE A 11 3.76 5.69 9.94
CA ILE A 11 2.63 4.94 9.38
C ILE A 11 1.54 4.73 10.43
N ASP A 12 1.90 4.36 11.66
CA ASP A 12 0.96 4.12 12.74
C ASP A 12 0.32 5.42 13.27
N GLU A 13 1.08 6.51 13.32
CA GLU A 13 0.52 7.83 13.62
C GLU A 13 -0.49 8.26 12.54
N TYR A 14 -0.16 8.08 11.27
CA TYR A 14 -1.06 8.37 10.16
C TYR A 14 -2.38 7.60 10.30
N ARG A 15 -2.32 6.31 10.67
CA ARG A 15 -3.51 5.47 10.87
C ARG A 15 -4.39 5.94 12.02
N LYS A 16 -3.80 6.40 13.14
CA LYS A 16 -4.56 6.94 14.27
C LYS A 16 -5.42 8.13 13.85
N LYS A 17 -4.95 8.93 12.89
CA LYS A 17 -5.65 10.12 12.39
C LYS A 17 -6.61 9.83 11.23
N ASN A 18 -6.25 8.93 10.32
CA ASN A 18 -6.95 8.74 9.04
C ASN A 18 -7.70 7.40 8.94
N GLY A 19 -7.61 6.57 9.98
CA GLY A 19 -8.16 5.21 9.99
C GLY A 19 -7.15 4.15 9.59
N ALA A 20 -7.40 2.91 10.03
CA ALA A 20 -6.49 1.77 9.89
C ALA A 20 -6.86 0.80 8.75
N PHE A 21 -8.09 0.89 8.22
CA PHE A 21 -8.66 -0.11 7.31
C PHE A 21 -8.02 -0.07 5.91
N PHE A 22 -7.83 1.13 5.35
CA PHE A 22 -7.10 1.35 4.10
C PHE A 22 -6.00 2.38 4.31
N TYR A 23 -4.79 2.08 3.84
CA TYR A 23 -3.67 3.02 3.89
C TYR A 23 -3.52 3.72 2.54
N PHE A 24 -3.77 5.04 2.51
CA PHE A 24 -3.72 5.88 1.31
C PHE A 24 -2.94 7.17 1.62
N ASN A 25 -1.61 7.08 1.70
CA ASN A 25 -0.77 8.23 2.03
C ASN A 25 0.07 8.66 0.81
N LYS A 26 -0.27 9.80 0.20
CA LYS A 26 0.45 10.34 -0.98
C LYS A 26 1.86 10.83 -0.65
N GLU A 27 2.13 11.17 0.60
CA GLU A 27 3.43 11.67 1.10
C GLU A 27 4.41 10.56 1.45
N ASP A 28 3.91 9.33 1.57
CA ASP A 28 4.69 8.13 1.82
C ASP A 28 5.02 7.41 0.51
N SER A 29 6.31 7.29 0.16
CA SER A 29 6.75 6.56 -1.02
C SER A 29 6.88 5.05 -0.82
N ASN A 30 6.60 4.52 0.38
CA ASN A 30 6.52 3.08 0.56
C ASN A 30 5.44 2.48 -0.36
N PHE A 31 5.80 1.40 -1.03
CA PHE A 31 4.86 0.56 -1.78
C PHE A 31 4.23 -0.47 -0.83
N LEU A 32 5.07 -1.18 -0.05
CA LEU A 32 4.65 -2.13 0.97
C LEU A 32 4.88 -1.57 2.36
N ILE A 33 3.92 -1.81 3.25
CA ILE A 33 3.94 -1.40 4.64
C ILE A 33 3.39 -2.52 5.53
N PRO A 34 3.71 -2.57 6.84
CA PRO A 34 3.12 -3.55 7.75
C PRO A 34 1.59 -3.42 7.78
N LYS A 35 0.84 -4.51 7.94
CA LYS A 35 -0.62 -4.45 8.17
C LYS A 35 -0.92 -3.68 9.46
N ALA A 36 -2.10 -3.07 9.53
CA ALA A 36 -2.55 -2.39 10.75
C ALA A 36 -2.88 -3.39 11.87
N PHE A 37 -3.31 -4.60 11.50
CA PHE A 37 -3.68 -5.66 12.43
C PHE A 37 -3.02 -6.97 12.02
N GLY A 38 -2.44 -7.67 12.99
CA GLY A 38 -1.77 -8.96 12.80
C GLY A 38 -0.40 -8.86 12.11
N ILE A 39 0.07 -10.00 11.62
CA ILE A 39 1.38 -10.13 10.97
C ILE A 39 1.21 -10.08 9.44
N GLY A 40 2.17 -9.45 8.77
CA GLY A 40 2.22 -9.37 7.31
C GLY A 40 2.15 -7.94 6.80
N TRP A 41 2.20 -7.80 5.48
CA TRP A 41 2.32 -6.50 4.82
C TRP A 41 1.05 -6.21 3.99
N THR A 42 0.81 -4.94 3.71
CA THR A 42 -0.22 -4.42 2.80
C THR A 42 0.40 -3.36 1.92
N VAL A 43 -0.35 -2.85 0.94
CA VAL A 43 0.12 -1.84 0.00
C VAL A 43 -0.34 -0.44 0.40
N ASN A 44 0.45 0.57 0.03
CA ASN A 44 -0.02 1.95 0.01
C ASN A 44 -0.79 2.21 -1.27
N TRP A 45 -2.10 2.40 -1.17
CA TRP A 45 -2.99 2.59 -2.33
C TRP A 45 -2.77 3.93 -3.06
N ALA A 46 -2.04 4.86 -2.44
CA ALA A 46 -1.61 6.10 -3.07
C ALA A 46 -0.35 5.93 -3.95
N ASN A 47 0.31 4.78 -3.90
CA ASN A 47 1.50 4.48 -4.70
C ASN A 47 1.11 3.86 -6.06
N PRO A 48 1.55 4.42 -7.20
CA PRO A 48 1.26 3.86 -8.53
C PRO A 48 1.68 2.39 -8.70
N ILE A 49 2.74 1.94 -8.01
CA ILE A 49 3.22 0.55 -8.07
C ILE A 49 2.14 -0.42 -7.55
N SER A 50 1.32 0.00 -6.58
CA SER A 50 0.20 -0.80 -6.06
C SER A 50 -0.82 -1.13 -7.14
N TRP A 51 -1.09 -0.19 -8.04
CA TRP A 51 -2.01 -0.40 -9.14
C TRP A 51 -1.43 -1.28 -10.24
N ILE A 52 -0.12 -1.15 -10.50
CA ILE A 52 0.59 -2.06 -11.40
C ILE A 52 0.50 -3.50 -10.89
N LEU A 53 0.71 -3.74 -9.58
CA LEU A 53 0.55 -5.07 -8.99
C LEU A 53 -0.86 -5.63 -9.23
N ILE A 54 -1.90 -4.83 -9.01
CA ILE A 54 -3.30 -5.25 -9.23
C ILE A 54 -3.55 -5.59 -10.70
N ILE A 55 -3.09 -4.75 -11.63
CA ILE A 55 -3.23 -4.99 -13.07
C ILE A 55 -2.54 -6.29 -13.48
N VAL A 56 -1.33 -6.56 -12.96
CA VAL A 56 -0.60 -7.80 -13.24
C VAL A 56 -1.35 -9.02 -12.73
N VAL A 57 -1.83 -8.99 -11.50
CA VAL A 57 -2.60 -10.12 -10.91
C VAL A 57 -3.87 -10.38 -11.70
N ILE A 58 -4.63 -9.33 -12.02
CA ILE A 58 -5.84 -9.42 -12.84
C ILE A 58 -5.51 -9.96 -14.24
N GLY A 59 -4.46 -9.44 -14.87
CA GLY A 59 -4.00 -9.87 -16.19
C GLY A 59 -3.62 -11.35 -16.23
N ILE A 60 -2.92 -11.86 -15.21
CA ILE A 60 -2.59 -13.28 -15.09
C ILE A 60 -3.87 -14.13 -14.99
N ILE A 61 -4.83 -13.71 -14.16
CA ILE A 61 -6.10 -14.43 -14.00
C ILE A 61 -6.83 -14.52 -15.33
N PHE A 62 -6.92 -13.41 -16.08
CA PHE A 62 -7.58 -13.39 -17.38
C PHE A 62 -6.82 -14.18 -18.44
N PHE A 63 -5.49 -14.05 -18.51
CA PHE A 63 -4.65 -14.79 -19.47
C PHE A 63 -4.75 -16.31 -19.26
N ARG A 64 -4.81 -16.78 -18.01
CA ARG A 64 -4.96 -18.21 -17.71
C ARG A 64 -6.31 -18.78 -18.13
N ASN A 65 -7.34 -17.93 -18.22
CA ASN A 65 -8.71 -18.35 -18.51
C ASN A 65 -9.06 -18.26 -20.02
N HIS A 66 -8.08 -18.00 -20.89
CA HIS A 66 -8.21 -17.96 -22.35
C HIS A 66 -7.25 -18.96 -22.98
#